data_AF-A0A7D8V459-F1
#
_entry.id   AF-A0A7D8V459-F1
#
_cell.length_a   1.000
_cell.length_b   1.000
_cell.length_c   1.000
_cell.angle_alpha   90.00
_cell.angle_beta   90.00
_cell.angle_gamma   90.00
#
_symmetry.space_group_name_H-M   'P 1'
#
loop_
_entity.id
_entity.type
_entity.pdbx_description
1 polymer ?
#
loop_
_entity_poly.entity_id
_entity_poly.type
_entity_poly.pdbx_seq_one_letter_code
_entity_poly.pdbx_strand_id
1 'polypeptide(L)'
;MANNELEFAEATNEVTVTVPLSPENEERFNLITRNLQEFTGGDIIRKVLADGETPRLYWGRCSCPRTHIAYCVPIVKIADFLNAGVHIAQLTLQLHGFLDANKSSWEVLKHRVIYYSKLLHAVFTTIGVPTDKLEFVQGTSYQLTPEYTLDMYKFHNLTTTKAAEHAGADVVKESESPLMSSLLYPGLQALDEQYLDVHAQFGGVDQRKIFMYAAHFLPKMGYAKRAHLMNQMVPGLTGAKMSSSEPKSKIDFLDSDAEVKSKLKAAVCAPGEVEGNGVLAFLRAVLIPIQQLREDAARAQGKERYTGEDSFPDPQAPAGTIFSIKRPEKFGGDIHFPSYEALEAAYAKQEFHPQDLKNAIAEALVKLLGPIRAAFEADPEWQEAERLGYPDSSVSAAAIEAAKKNAAKKEPKKKVEKSNKPPTEEERALLRAKKEQEKAAKAAAKAAAAGPSAAVLNTNLPKLKLLSKGKVRDIYALPDEKDSDKLLFVATDRISAFDVIMENVGRCSRS
;
A
#
# COMPACT_ATOMS: atom_id res chain seq x y z
N MET A 1 20.41 -31.73 -9.49
CA MET A 1 19.44 -30.62 -9.46
C MET A 1 19.61 -29.95 -8.10
N ALA A 2 20.55 -29.00 -8.03
CA ALA A 2 21.08 -28.46 -6.79
C ALA A 2 20.23 -27.28 -6.27
N ASN A 3 20.17 -27.17 -4.94
CA ASN A 3 19.60 -26.08 -4.15
C ASN A 3 19.99 -24.69 -4.70
N ASN A 4 19.05 -24.05 -5.39
CA ASN A 4 19.11 -22.61 -5.71
C ASN A 4 18.12 -21.87 -4.78
N GLU A 5 18.20 -22.15 -3.49
CA GLU A 5 17.36 -21.51 -2.48
C GLU A 5 17.76 -20.03 -2.35
N LEU A 6 16.88 -19.13 -2.82
CA LEU A 6 16.63 -17.79 -2.24
C LEU A 6 17.85 -16.88 -1.97
N GLU A 7 18.92 -16.98 -2.75
CA GLU A 7 20.17 -16.20 -2.57
C GLU A 7 20.03 -14.67 -2.64
N PHE A 8 18.90 -14.13 -3.11
CA PHE A 8 18.70 -12.68 -3.18
C PHE A 8 18.32 -12.03 -1.83
N ALA A 9 17.97 -12.83 -0.80
CA ALA A 9 17.66 -12.29 0.53
C ALA A 9 18.93 -11.92 1.34
N GLU A 10 20.06 -12.55 1.02
CA GLU A 10 21.33 -12.48 1.75
C GLU A 10 22.40 -11.62 1.07
N ALA A 11 22.04 -10.81 0.07
CA ALA A 11 22.96 -9.89 -0.61
C ALA A 11 23.52 -8.84 0.39
N THR A 12 24.56 -9.26 1.11
CA THR A 12 25.34 -8.50 2.06
C THR A 12 26.70 -8.27 1.41
N ASN A 13 27.07 -6.99 1.34
CA ASN A 13 28.36 -6.47 0.90
C ASN A 13 28.67 -6.64 -0.60
N GLU A 14 27.95 -5.90 -1.45
CA GLU A 14 28.60 -5.35 -2.65
C GLU A 14 29.77 -4.47 -2.18
N VAL A 15 30.95 -4.70 -2.75
CA VAL A 15 32.16 -3.90 -2.51
C VAL A 15 31.79 -2.44 -2.68
N THR A 16 31.74 -1.71 -1.56
CA THR A 16 31.41 -0.29 -1.53
C THR A 16 32.54 0.47 -2.20
N VAL A 17 32.40 0.67 -3.52
CA VAL A 17 33.18 1.68 -4.22
C VAL A 17 32.71 3.02 -3.66
N THR A 18 33.42 3.53 -2.66
CA THR A 18 33.15 4.85 -2.08
C THR A 18 33.54 5.89 -3.11
N VAL A 19 32.59 6.26 -3.96
CA VAL A 19 32.71 7.43 -4.84
C VAL A 19 32.85 8.66 -3.94
N PRO A 20 34.00 9.37 -3.97
CA PRO A 20 34.21 10.52 -3.11
C PRO A 20 33.28 11.66 -3.57
N LEU A 21 32.60 12.30 -2.61
CA LEU A 21 31.70 13.42 -2.86
C LEU A 21 32.31 14.73 -2.35
N SER A 22 31.86 15.85 -2.93
CA SER A 22 32.12 17.17 -2.35
C SER A 22 31.40 17.30 -0.99
N PRO A 23 31.82 18.21 -0.10
CA PRO A 23 31.16 18.43 1.19
C PRO A 23 29.65 18.69 1.07
N GLU A 24 29.25 19.45 0.06
CA GLU A 24 27.84 19.74 -0.25
C GLU A 24 27.07 18.48 -0.67
N ASN A 25 27.65 17.65 -1.56
CA ASN A 25 27.01 16.41 -1.98
C ASN A 25 26.98 15.37 -0.86
N GLU A 26 27.94 15.40 0.06
CA GLU A 26 27.91 14.55 1.26
C GLU A 26 26.77 14.96 2.21
N GLU A 27 26.52 16.25 2.38
CA GLU A 27 25.34 16.75 3.12
C GLU A 27 24.03 16.31 2.46
N ARG A 28 23.93 16.40 1.12
CA ARG A 28 22.77 15.89 0.37
C ARG A 28 22.60 14.39 0.54
N PHE A 29 23.68 13.61 0.48
CA PHE A 29 23.64 12.16 0.71
C PHE A 29 23.17 11.83 2.14
N ASN A 30 23.68 12.55 3.14
CA ASN A 30 23.26 12.40 4.54
C ASN A 30 21.78 12.75 4.73
N LEU A 31 21.27 13.79 4.06
CA LEU A 31 19.84 14.11 4.06
C LEU A 31 19.01 13.00 3.41
N ILE A 32 19.49 12.36 2.34
CA ILE A 32 18.82 11.23 1.70
C ILE A 32 18.78 10.02 2.65
N THR A 33 19.88 9.70 3.34
CA THR A 33 19.97 8.46 4.13
C THR A 33 19.58 8.59 5.61
N ARG A 34 19.48 9.81 6.16
CA ARG A 34 19.10 10.00 7.58
C ARG A 34 17.76 9.35 7.90
N ASN A 35 17.64 8.80 9.11
CA ASN A 35 16.43 8.18 9.67
C ASN A 35 15.86 6.99 8.86
N LEU A 36 16.62 6.43 7.92
CA LEU A 36 16.29 5.15 7.29
C LEU A 36 16.70 4.00 8.21
N GLN A 37 15.97 2.88 8.13
CA GLN A 37 16.35 1.66 8.82
C GLN A 37 17.48 0.96 8.07
N GLU A 38 17.35 0.91 6.75
CA GLU A 38 18.25 0.21 5.85
C GLU A 38 18.22 0.92 4.49
N PHE A 39 19.33 0.89 3.76
CA PHE A 39 19.34 1.23 2.36
C PHE A 39 20.34 0.35 1.62
N THR A 40 20.10 0.13 0.32
CA THR A 40 20.97 -0.65 -0.57
C THR A 40 21.27 0.16 -1.83
N GLY A 41 22.38 -0.15 -2.52
CA GLY A 41 22.78 0.59 -3.73
C GLY A 41 23.19 2.04 -3.46
N GLY A 42 23.79 2.32 -2.28
CA GLY A 42 24.23 3.68 -1.93
C GLY A 42 25.29 4.24 -2.88
N ASP A 43 26.07 3.39 -3.52
CA ASP A 43 27.02 3.70 -4.59
C ASP A 43 26.33 4.29 -5.83
N ILE A 44 25.13 3.81 -6.20
CA ILE A 44 24.34 4.35 -7.31
C ILE A 44 23.97 5.81 -7.02
N ILE A 45 23.47 6.09 -5.81
CA ILE A 45 23.09 7.44 -5.39
C ILE A 45 24.33 8.35 -5.33
N ARG A 46 25.45 7.85 -4.77
CA ARG A 46 26.71 8.60 -4.74
C ARG A 46 27.22 8.91 -6.14
N LYS A 47 27.15 7.95 -7.06
CA LYS A 47 27.55 8.17 -8.46
C LYS A 47 26.72 9.26 -9.12
N VAL A 48 25.39 9.20 -9.00
CA VAL A 48 24.48 10.23 -9.55
C VAL A 48 24.80 11.62 -8.99
N LEU A 49 25.08 11.72 -7.69
CA LEU A 49 25.49 12.98 -7.05
C LEU A 49 26.87 13.46 -7.55
N ALA A 50 27.82 12.55 -7.73
CA ALA A 50 29.16 12.86 -8.22
C ALA A 50 29.17 13.32 -9.68
N ASP A 51 28.29 12.74 -10.51
CA ASP A 51 28.10 13.08 -11.92
C ASP A 51 27.38 14.44 -12.09
N GLY A 52 26.88 15.03 -11.00
CA GLY A 52 26.16 16.30 -11.01
C GLY A 52 24.71 16.17 -11.49
N GLU A 53 24.20 14.94 -11.62
CA GLU A 53 22.83 14.66 -12.01
C GLU A 53 21.86 14.83 -10.83
N THR A 54 20.60 15.14 -11.15
CA THR A 54 19.51 15.17 -10.16
C THR A 54 19.07 13.74 -9.84
N PRO A 55 19.15 13.28 -8.58
CA PRO A 55 18.63 11.97 -8.22
C PRO A 55 17.13 11.89 -8.45
N ARG A 56 16.68 10.82 -9.13
CA ARG A 56 15.27 10.53 -9.38
C ARG A 56 14.86 9.35 -8.52
N LEU A 57 13.81 9.53 -7.74
CA LEU A 57 13.28 8.52 -6.83
C LEU A 57 11.77 8.41 -6.99
N TYR A 58 11.19 7.24 -6.72
CA TYR A 58 9.74 7.13 -6.57
C TYR A 58 9.32 6.50 -5.25
N TRP A 59 8.13 6.89 -4.83
CA TRP A 59 7.42 6.31 -3.71
C TRP A 59 6.06 5.81 -4.17
N GLY A 60 5.89 4.49 -4.16
CA GLY A 60 4.66 3.82 -4.56
C GLY A 60 3.65 3.73 -3.41
N ARG A 61 2.39 4.07 -3.69
CA ARG A 61 1.30 3.95 -2.73
C ARG A 61 0.03 3.35 -3.34
N CYS A 62 -0.38 2.20 -2.81
CA CYS A 62 -1.70 1.59 -3.06
C CYS A 62 -2.80 2.52 -2.53
N SER A 63 -3.75 2.92 -3.37
CA SER A 63 -4.92 3.73 -2.98
C SER A 63 -5.98 2.95 -2.18
N CYS A 64 -5.57 1.95 -1.39
CA CYS A 64 -6.43 0.82 -1.03
C CYS A 64 -7.00 0.98 0.38
N PRO A 65 -6.26 0.75 1.48
CA PRO A 65 -6.81 1.06 2.80
C PRO A 65 -7.00 2.57 2.96
N ARG A 66 -7.71 3.00 3.99
CA ARG A 66 -7.68 4.40 4.41
C ARG A 66 -6.34 4.73 5.07
N THR A 67 -5.75 5.84 4.68
CA THR A 67 -4.49 6.35 5.24
C THR A 67 -4.67 6.69 6.72
N HIS A 68 -3.58 6.66 7.47
CA HIS A 68 -3.57 7.04 8.88
C HIS A 68 -2.32 7.87 9.18
N ILE A 69 -2.24 8.44 10.36
CA ILE A 69 -1.21 9.43 10.67
C ILE A 69 0.23 8.90 10.63
N ALA A 70 0.45 7.59 10.76
CA ALA A 70 1.77 7.00 10.57
C ALA A 70 2.37 7.25 9.17
N TYR A 71 1.54 7.58 8.17
CA TYR A 71 2.01 7.96 6.85
C TYR A 71 2.76 9.30 6.85
N CYS A 72 2.73 10.07 7.95
CA CYS A 72 3.66 11.19 8.11
C CYS A 72 5.13 10.74 8.10
N VAL A 73 5.45 9.50 8.48
CA VAL A 73 6.84 8.99 8.49
C VAL A 73 7.45 9.00 7.09
N PRO A 74 6.86 8.33 6.07
CA PRO A 74 7.36 8.43 4.71
C PRO A 74 7.25 9.85 4.14
N ILE A 75 6.23 10.62 4.53
CA ILE A 75 6.05 12.00 4.03
C ILE A 75 7.15 12.95 4.51
N VAL A 76 7.57 12.86 5.78
CA VAL A 76 8.70 13.65 6.27
C VAL A 76 9.98 13.25 5.54
N LYS A 77 10.17 11.96 5.25
CA LYS A 77 11.31 11.51 4.46
C LYS A 77 11.28 12.03 3.02
N ILE A 78 10.09 12.15 2.42
CA ILE A 78 9.91 12.82 1.13
C ILE A 78 10.32 14.30 1.21
N ALA A 79 10.03 14.98 2.31
CA ALA A 79 10.50 16.34 2.54
C ALA A 79 12.04 16.42 2.57
N ASP A 80 12.72 15.49 3.25
CA ASP A 80 14.18 15.41 3.24
C ASP A 80 14.74 15.25 1.83
N PHE A 81 14.14 14.37 1.03
CA PHE A 81 14.57 14.15 -0.35
C PHE A 81 14.40 15.41 -1.20
N LEU A 82 13.27 16.09 -1.10
CA LEU A 82 13.01 17.33 -1.84
C LEU A 82 13.98 18.45 -1.43
N ASN A 83 14.31 18.55 -0.13
CA ASN A 83 15.32 19.47 0.38
C ASN A 83 16.73 19.11 -0.09
N ALA A 84 17.05 17.83 -0.27
CA ALA A 84 18.29 17.37 -0.90
C ALA A 84 18.31 17.57 -2.44
N GLY A 85 17.25 18.14 -3.01
CA GLY A 85 17.13 18.39 -4.44
C GLY A 85 16.85 17.13 -5.27
N VAL A 86 16.26 16.10 -4.67
CA VAL A 86 15.83 14.87 -5.35
C VAL A 86 14.50 15.12 -6.06
N HIS A 87 14.37 14.66 -7.30
CA HIS A 87 13.09 14.61 -8.01
C HIS A 87 12.29 13.39 -7.55
N ILE A 88 11.06 13.59 -7.09
CA ILE A 88 10.22 12.50 -6.58
C ILE A 88 8.96 12.31 -7.41
N ALA A 89 8.77 11.08 -7.88
CA ALA A 89 7.50 10.60 -8.40
C ALA A 89 6.69 9.90 -7.30
N GLN A 90 5.54 10.44 -6.94
CA GLN A 90 4.53 9.77 -6.13
C GLN A 90 3.66 8.92 -7.05
N LEU A 91 3.86 7.59 -7.02
CA LEU A 91 3.10 6.66 -7.85
C LEU A 91 1.85 6.19 -7.11
N THR A 92 0.67 6.57 -7.61
CA THR A 92 -0.60 6.03 -7.13
C THR A 92 -0.88 4.69 -7.80
N LEU A 93 -0.77 3.62 -7.01
CA LEU A 93 -0.82 2.23 -7.48
C LEU A 93 -2.27 1.69 -7.51
N GLN A 94 -3.07 2.20 -8.46
CA GLN A 94 -4.46 1.74 -8.65
C GLN A 94 -4.53 0.26 -9.06
N LEU A 95 -3.74 -0.16 -10.06
CA LEU A 95 -3.76 -1.52 -10.58
C LEU A 95 -3.33 -2.54 -9.52
N HIS A 96 -2.26 -2.25 -8.79
CA HIS A 96 -1.79 -3.08 -7.68
C HIS A 96 -2.87 -3.23 -6.59
N GLY A 97 -3.63 -2.18 -6.34
CA GLY A 97 -4.76 -2.22 -5.40
C GLY A 97 -5.90 -3.14 -5.80
N PHE A 98 -6.09 -3.32 -7.10
CA PHE A 98 -7.02 -4.29 -7.63
C PHE A 98 -6.45 -5.72 -7.57
N LEU A 99 -5.15 -5.88 -7.85
CA LEU A 99 -4.47 -7.19 -7.85
C LEU A 99 -4.29 -7.80 -6.44
N ASP A 100 -4.22 -6.95 -5.41
CA ASP A 100 -4.04 -7.37 -4.03
C ASP A 100 -5.34 -7.87 -3.40
N ALA A 101 -5.64 -9.16 -3.68
CA ALA A 101 -6.61 -10.04 -3.01
C ALA A 101 -7.90 -9.37 -2.49
N ASN A 102 -8.64 -8.73 -3.40
CA ASN A 102 -9.93 -8.09 -3.11
C ASN A 102 -9.88 -6.92 -2.11
N LYS A 103 -8.74 -6.20 -1.98
CA LYS A 103 -8.67 -4.98 -1.15
C LYS A 103 -9.63 -3.89 -1.62
N SER A 104 -9.98 -3.84 -2.91
CA SER A 104 -10.96 -2.91 -3.47
C SER A 104 -11.48 -3.38 -4.83
N SER A 105 -12.63 -2.85 -5.26
CA SER A 105 -13.13 -3.02 -6.63
C SER A 105 -12.61 -1.90 -7.54
N TRP A 106 -12.63 -2.15 -8.86
CA TRP A 106 -12.15 -1.18 -9.84
C TRP A 106 -12.89 0.17 -9.77
N GLU A 107 -14.21 0.14 -9.60
CA GLU A 107 -15.03 1.36 -9.51
C GLU A 107 -14.73 2.17 -8.24
N VAL A 108 -14.57 1.49 -7.10
CA VAL A 108 -14.21 2.15 -5.83
C VAL A 108 -12.81 2.76 -5.90
N LEU A 109 -11.87 2.11 -6.59
CA LEU A 109 -10.51 2.60 -6.71
C LEU A 109 -10.41 3.95 -7.43
N LYS A 110 -11.28 4.23 -8.42
CA LYS A 110 -11.29 5.53 -9.11
C LYS A 110 -11.52 6.68 -8.12
N HIS A 111 -12.46 6.52 -7.20
CA HIS A 111 -12.73 7.51 -6.15
C HIS A 111 -11.60 7.57 -5.11
N ARG A 112 -11.02 6.43 -4.75
CA ARG A 112 -9.88 6.41 -3.83
C ARG A 112 -8.66 7.13 -4.41
N VAL A 113 -8.39 7.04 -5.70
CA VAL A 113 -7.29 7.80 -6.34
C VAL A 113 -7.46 9.31 -6.13
N ILE A 114 -8.68 9.82 -6.35
CA ILE A 114 -9.01 11.24 -6.13
C ILE A 114 -8.82 11.61 -4.66
N TYR A 115 -9.40 10.82 -3.75
CA TYR A 115 -9.28 11.02 -2.31
C TYR A 115 -7.82 11.07 -1.85
N TYR A 116 -7.00 10.14 -2.34
CA TYR A 116 -5.58 10.05 -1.99
C TYR A 116 -4.77 11.24 -2.50
N SER A 117 -5.01 11.66 -3.74
CA SER A 117 -4.33 12.82 -4.33
C SER A 117 -4.59 14.09 -3.51
N LYS A 118 -5.86 14.36 -3.20
CA LYS A 118 -6.28 15.52 -2.38
C LYS A 118 -5.72 15.44 -0.96
N LEU A 119 -5.79 14.26 -0.33
CA LEU A 119 -5.25 14.04 1.02
C LEU A 119 -3.74 14.27 1.06
N LEU A 120 -2.98 13.66 0.15
CA LEU A 120 -1.53 13.82 0.12
C LEU A 120 -1.15 15.28 -0.12
N HIS A 121 -1.82 15.97 -1.05
CA HIS A 121 -1.59 17.39 -1.29
C HIS A 121 -1.84 18.23 -0.02
N ALA A 122 -2.94 18.00 0.69
CA ALA A 122 -3.24 18.69 1.94
C ALA A 122 -2.20 18.41 3.04
N VAL A 123 -1.74 17.15 3.16
CA VAL A 123 -0.73 16.76 4.15
C VAL A 123 0.64 17.37 3.82
N PHE A 124 1.08 17.29 2.56
CA PHE A 124 2.35 17.92 2.12
C PHE A 124 2.33 19.42 2.37
N THR A 125 1.22 20.09 2.05
CA THR A 125 1.05 21.53 2.30
C THR A 125 1.13 21.86 3.79
N THR A 126 0.46 21.08 4.63
CA THR A 126 0.41 21.32 6.09
C THR A 126 1.76 21.08 6.79
N ILE A 127 2.53 20.11 6.29
CA ILE A 127 3.87 19.82 6.82
C ILE A 127 4.90 20.86 6.32
N GLY A 128 4.58 21.61 5.26
CA GLY A 128 5.47 22.62 4.67
C GLY A 128 6.42 22.03 3.63
N VAL A 129 6.02 20.95 2.96
CA VAL A 129 6.82 20.30 1.91
C VAL A 129 6.66 21.06 0.59
N PRO A 130 7.76 21.45 -0.08
CA PRO A 130 7.70 22.09 -1.40
C PRO A 130 7.12 21.12 -2.43
N THR A 131 5.92 21.41 -2.95
CA THR A 131 5.20 20.55 -3.90
C THR A 131 5.61 20.78 -5.36
N ASP A 132 6.39 21.81 -5.66
CA ASP A 132 6.87 22.17 -7.01
C ASP A 132 7.77 21.10 -7.64
N LYS A 133 8.43 20.28 -6.83
CA LYS A 133 9.33 19.19 -7.27
C LYS A 133 8.74 17.79 -7.07
N LEU A 134 7.46 17.71 -6.72
CA LEU A 134 6.75 16.45 -6.50
C LEU A 134 5.85 16.17 -7.70
N GLU A 135 6.14 15.09 -8.42
CA GLU A 135 5.33 14.62 -9.54
C GLU A 135 4.33 13.57 -9.07
N PHE A 136 3.04 13.74 -9.37
CA PHE A 136 2.02 12.73 -9.11
C PHE A 136 1.78 11.90 -10.37
N VAL A 137 2.08 10.60 -10.30
CA VAL A 137 1.91 9.66 -11.42
C VAL A 137 0.83 8.63 -11.08
N GLN A 138 -0.10 8.39 -11.99
CA GLN A 138 -1.09 7.32 -11.85
C GLN A 138 -0.57 6.06 -12.54
N GLY A 139 -0.52 4.91 -11.85
CA GLY A 139 0.03 3.69 -12.46
C GLY A 139 -0.68 3.26 -13.75
N THR A 140 -1.98 3.48 -13.84
CA THR A 140 -2.78 3.19 -15.05
C THR A 140 -2.42 4.04 -16.26
N SER A 141 -1.62 5.12 -16.11
CA SER A 141 -1.17 5.93 -17.25
C SER A 141 -0.15 5.20 -18.14
N TYR A 142 0.60 4.23 -17.60
CA TYR A 142 1.61 3.49 -18.35
C TYR A 142 1.57 1.96 -18.16
N GLN A 143 1.07 1.45 -17.03
CA GLN A 143 1.09 0.00 -16.70
C GLN A 143 0.23 -0.87 -17.63
N LEU A 144 -0.59 -0.26 -18.48
CA LEU A 144 -1.44 -0.96 -19.46
C LEU A 144 -0.97 -0.75 -20.91
N THR A 145 0.19 -0.11 -21.11
CA THR A 145 0.77 0.09 -22.44
C THR A 145 1.27 -1.24 -23.03
N PRO A 146 1.32 -1.39 -24.37
CA PRO A 146 1.85 -2.58 -25.01
C PRO A 146 3.28 -2.91 -24.58
N GLU A 147 4.13 -1.90 -24.41
CA GLU A 147 5.53 -2.04 -24.02
C GLU A 147 5.64 -2.62 -22.61
N TYR A 148 4.94 -2.00 -21.64
CA TYR A 148 4.91 -2.46 -20.27
C TYR A 148 4.34 -3.88 -20.15
N THR A 149 3.29 -4.17 -20.89
CA THR A 149 2.65 -5.50 -20.89
C THR A 149 3.61 -6.56 -21.44
N LEU A 150 4.35 -6.25 -22.50
CA LEU A 150 5.34 -7.16 -23.06
C LEU A 150 6.47 -7.43 -22.07
N ASP A 151 6.99 -6.40 -21.41
CA ASP A 151 8.02 -6.57 -20.39
C ASP A 151 7.51 -7.31 -19.16
N MET A 152 6.25 -7.13 -18.79
CA MET A 152 5.60 -7.96 -17.77
C MET A 152 5.64 -9.44 -18.19
N TYR A 153 5.31 -9.80 -19.43
CA TYR A 153 5.46 -11.19 -19.88
C TYR A 153 6.90 -11.69 -19.88
N LYS A 154 7.87 -10.86 -20.30
CA LYS A 154 9.30 -11.21 -20.25
C LYS A 154 9.78 -11.41 -18.81
N PHE A 155 9.41 -10.53 -17.90
CA PHE A 155 9.76 -10.62 -16.49
C PHE A 155 9.24 -11.93 -15.88
N HIS A 156 7.98 -12.27 -16.15
CA HIS A 156 7.36 -13.49 -15.64
C HIS A 156 7.90 -14.77 -16.28
N ASN A 157 8.60 -14.68 -17.42
CA ASN A 157 9.35 -15.80 -17.98
C ASN A 157 10.64 -16.10 -17.19
N LEU A 158 11.21 -15.09 -16.50
CA LEU A 158 12.48 -15.21 -15.78
C LEU A 158 12.32 -15.68 -14.32
N THR A 159 11.14 -15.49 -13.74
CA THR A 159 10.87 -15.78 -12.33
C THR A 159 10.03 -17.05 -12.14
N THR A 160 10.09 -17.62 -10.94
CA THR A 160 9.27 -18.77 -10.55
C THR A 160 8.12 -18.35 -9.64
N THR A 161 7.07 -19.16 -9.56
CA THR A 161 5.96 -18.90 -8.62
C THR A 161 6.46 -18.79 -7.18
N LYS A 162 7.36 -19.68 -6.75
CA LYS A 162 7.95 -19.63 -5.40
C LYS A 162 8.72 -18.33 -5.12
N ALA A 163 9.46 -17.84 -6.10
CA ALA A 163 10.21 -16.59 -5.95
C ALA A 163 9.26 -15.38 -5.84
N ALA A 164 8.20 -15.35 -6.67
CA ALA A 164 7.17 -14.31 -6.61
C ALA A 164 6.37 -14.36 -5.28
N GLU A 165 5.99 -15.55 -4.80
CA GLU A 165 5.33 -15.75 -3.51
C GLU A 165 6.20 -15.25 -2.35
N HIS A 166 7.49 -15.63 -2.36
CA HIS A 166 8.43 -15.18 -1.35
C HIS A 166 8.59 -13.66 -1.37
N ALA A 167 8.73 -13.05 -2.56
CA ALA A 167 8.87 -11.61 -2.71
C ALA A 167 7.65 -10.85 -2.17
N GLY A 168 6.44 -11.37 -2.40
CA GLY A 168 5.18 -10.73 -1.99
C GLY A 168 4.74 -11.00 -0.55
N ALA A 169 5.38 -11.91 0.19
CA ALA A 169 4.86 -12.46 1.45
C ALA A 169 4.50 -11.41 2.53
N ASP A 170 5.30 -10.35 2.66
CA ASP A 170 5.09 -9.34 3.72
C ASP A 170 4.18 -8.17 3.29
N VAL A 171 3.78 -8.15 2.01
CA VAL A 171 3.09 -7.01 1.37
C VAL A 171 1.71 -7.42 0.87
N VAL A 172 1.64 -8.51 0.11
CA VAL A 172 0.40 -9.04 -0.45
C VAL A 172 -0.31 -9.87 0.61
N LYS A 173 -1.63 -9.79 0.64
CA LYS A 173 -2.42 -10.53 1.64
C LYS A 173 -2.24 -12.05 1.47
N GLU A 174 -1.77 -12.71 2.52
CA GLU A 174 -1.67 -14.17 2.57
C GLU A 174 -3.05 -14.84 2.45
N SER A 175 -3.09 -15.97 1.75
CA SER A 175 -4.27 -16.80 1.57
C SER A 175 -3.87 -18.26 1.41
N GLU A 176 -4.72 -19.18 1.90
CA GLU A 176 -4.56 -20.63 1.68
C GLU A 176 -4.61 -21.03 0.20
N SER A 177 -5.18 -20.18 -0.65
CA SER A 177 -5.25 -20.39 -2.10
C SER A 177 -4.96 -19.05 -2.79
N PRO A 178 -3.67 -18.66 -2.90
CA PRO A 178 -3.27 -17.36 -3.43
C PRO A 178 -3.74 -17.23 -4.89
N LEU A 179 -4.30 -16.07 -5.21
CA LEU A 179 -4.73 -15.76 -6.57
C LEU A 179 -3.50 -15.48 -7.45
N MET A 180 -3.57 -15.77 -8.75
CA MET A 180 -2.51 -15.42 -9.70
C MET A 180 -2.12 -13.94 -9.64
N SER A 181 -3.08 -13.05 -9.32
CA SER A 181 -2.82 -11.62 -9.18
C SER A 181 -1.80 -11.28 -8.09
N SER A 182 -1.72 -12.09 -7.02
CA SER A 182 -0.73 -11.92 -5.96
C SER A 182 0.70 -12.19 -6.45
N LEU A 183 0.86 -13.11 -7.40
CA LEU A 183 2.15 -13.47 -7.99
C LEU A 183 2.64 -12.41 -8.99
N LEU A 184 1.71 -11.70 -9.63
CA LEU A 184 2.05 -10.63 -10.57
C LEU A 184 2.57 -9.38 -9.84
N TYR A 185 2.07 -9.12 -8.63
CA TYR A 185 2.31 -7.87 -7.90
C TYR A 185 3.80 -7.49 -7.78
N PRO A 186 4.72 -8.37 -7.32
CA PRO A 186 6.12 -7.98 -7.15
C PRO A 186 6.82 -7.67 -8.47
N GLY A 187 6.46 -8.36 -9.55
CA GLY A 187 7.01 -8.13 -10.89
C GLY A 187 6.57 -6.80 -11.47
N LEU A 188 5.31 -6.40 -11.26
CA LEU A 188 4.83 -5.09 -11.67
C LEU A 188 5.54 -3.98 -10.90
N GLN A 189 5.66 -4.11 -9.58
CA GLN A 189 6.36 -3.12 -8.76
C GLN A 189 7.84 -2.99 -9.17
N ALA A 190 8.51 -4.07 -9.56
CA ALA A 190 9.87 -4.03 -10.08
C ALA A 190 9.96 -3.28 -11.43
N LEU A 191 9.03 -3.52 -12.35
CA LEU A 191 9.01 -2.84 -13.64
C LEU A 191 8.71 -1.35 -13.52
N ASP A 192 7.94 -0.92 -12.51
CA ASP A 192 7.69 0.50 -12.24
C ASP A 192 9.02 1.28 -12.06
N GLU A 193 10.07 0.67 -11.53
CA GLU A 193 11.39 1.33 -11.40
C GLU A 193 11.99 1.75 -12.75
N GLN A 194 11.79 0.91 -13.78
CA GLN A 194 12.30 1.16 -15.13
C GLN A 194 11.41 2.16 -15.88
N TYR A 195 10.09 2.02 -15.78
CA TYR A 195 9.15 2.85 -16.54
C TYR A 195 8.97 4.25 -15.97
N LEU A 196 9.26 4.46 -14.69
CA LEU A 196 9.37 5.79 -14.09
C LEU A 196 10.76 6.41 -14.27
N ASP A 197 11.70 5.69 -14.90
CA ASP A 197 13.09 6.12 -15.10
C ASP A 197 13.74 6.68 -13.83
N VAL A 198 13.76 5.87 -12.77
CA VAL A 198 14.32 6.27 -11.48
C VAL A 198 15.67 5.63 -11.19
N HIS A 199 16.46 6.31 -10.35
CA HIS A 199 17.70 5.78 -9.77
C HIS A 199 17.44 4.99 -8.48
N ALA A 200 16.34 5.29 -7.78
CA ALA A 200 16.03 4.70 -6.49
C ALA A 200 14.52 4.52 -6.24
N GLN A 201 14.18 3.55 -5.41
CA GLN A 201 12.84 3.35 -4.86
C GLN A 201 12.84 3.58 -3.33
N PHE A 202 11.82 4.26 -2.83
CA PHE A 202 11.59 4.44 -1.39
C PHE A 202 10.34 3.69 -0.91
N GLY A 203 10.46 3.01 0.23
CA GLY A 203 9.34 2.37 0.90
C GLY A 203 9.68 1.92 2.33
N GLY A 204 8.80 1.13 2.93
CA GLY A 204 9.04 0.51 4.24
C GLY A 204 9.97 -0.69 4.15
N VAL A 205 10.57 -1.07 5.28
CA VAL A 205 11.33 -2.33 5.37
C VAL A 205 10.47 -3.57 5.10
N ASP A 206 9.14 -3.47 5.20
CA ASP A 206 8.23 -4.54 4.78
C ASP A 206 8.23 -4.77 3.26
N GLN A 207 8.78 -3.85 2.47
CA GLN A 207 8.96 -4.01 1.01
C GLN A 207 10.32 -4.61 0.63
N ARG A 208 11.19 -4.89 1.61
CA ARG A 208 12.58 -5.36 1.36
C ARG A 208 12.64 -6.55 0.41
N LYS A 209 11.75 -7.52 0.56
CA LYS A 209 11.72 -8.72 -0.30
C LYS A 209 11.40 -8.37 -1.76
N ILE A 210 10.50 -7.43 -2.00
CA ILE A 210 10.18 -6.94 -3.36
C ILE A 210 11.35 -6.13 -3.92
N PHE A 211 12.01 -5.31 -3.11
CA PHE A 211 13.18 -4.53 -3.51
C PHE A 211 14.34 -5.42 -3.96
N MET A 212 14.66 -6.45 -3.17
CA MET A 212 15.71 -7.41 -3.54
C MET A 212 15.32 -8.25 -4.76
N TYR A 213 14.03 -8.55 -4.90
CA TYR A 213 13.50 -9.20 -6.10
C TYR A 213 13.69 -8.34 -7.36
N ALA A 214 13.38 -7.04 -7.30
CA ALA A 214 13.63 -6.10 -8.39
C ALA A 214 15.12 -6.00 -8.72
N ALA A 215 15.97 -5.82 -7.71
CA ALA A 215 17.42 -5.74 -7.85
C ALA A 215 18.03 -7.00 -8.50
N HIS A 216 17.42 -8.16 -8.31
CA HIS A 216 17.89 -9.42 -8.89
C HIS A 216 17.43 -9.63 -10.35
N PHE A 217 16.18 -9.27 -10.67
CA PHE A 217 15.58 -9.60 -11.97
C PHE A 217 15.71 -8.49 -13.02
N LEU A 218 15.73 -7.21 -12.63
CA LEU A 218 15.87 -6.11 -13.60
C LEU A 218 17.18 -6.20 -14.42
N PRO A 219 18.36 -6.50 -13.82
CA PRO A 219 19.59 -6.68 -14.59
C PRO A 219 19.52 -7.83 -15.60
N LYS A 220 18.78 -8.91 -15.29
CA LYS A 220 18.60 -10.05 -16.20
C LYS A 220 17.77 -9.69 -17.43
N MET A 221 16.95 -8.65 -17.34
CA MET A 221 16.21 -8.08 -18.46
C MET A 221 17.03 -7.06 -19.26
N GLY A 222 18.25 -6.73 -18.81
CA GLY A 222 19.07 -5.66 -19.39
C GLY A 222 18.76 -4.27 -18.84
N TYR A 223 17.97 -4.17 -17.77
CA TYR A 223 17.67 -2.92 -17.10
C TYR A 223 18.66 -2.62 -15.97
N ALA A 224 18.84 -1.34 -15.64
CA ALA A 224 19.74 -0.95 -14.56
C ALA A 224 19.24 -1.45 -13.20
N LYS A 225 20.18 -1.78 -12.30
CA LYS A 225 19.88 -1.96 -10.88
C LYS A 225 19.58 -0.59 -10.26
N ARG A 226 18.61 -0.53 -9.33
CA ARG A 226 18.26 0.69 -8.58
C ARG A 226 18.72 0.59 -7.13
N ALA A 227 18.84 1.74 -6.49
CA ALA A 227 19.01 1.83 -5.05
C ALA A 227 17.65 1.69 -4.34
N HIS A 228 17.64 1.10 -3.14
CA HIS A 228 16.41 0.94 -2.36
C HIS A 228 16.59 1.57 -0.98
N LEU A 229 15.70 2.49 -0.64
CA LEU A 229 15.71 3.23 0.63
C LEU A 229 14.53 2.75 1.49
N MET A 230 14.81 2.26 2.70
CA MET A 230 13.80 1.63 3.55
C MET A 230 13.61 2.36 4.89
N ASN A 231 12.41 2.88 5.14
CA ASN A 231 12.07 3.51 6.42
C ASN A 231 11.67 2.50 7.50
N GLN A 232 11.86 2.91 8.76
CA GLN A 232 11.47 2.12 9.92
C GLN A 232 9.95 1.92 10.02
N MET A 233 9.54 0.76 10.51
CA MET A 233 8.14 0.51 10.85
C MET A 233 7.81 1.15 12.20
N VAL A 234 6.78 2.00 12.21
CA VAL A 234 6.33 2.64 13.45
C VAL A 234 5.27 1.78 14.15
N PRO A 235 5.48 1.42 15.43
CA PRO A 235 4.47 0.76 16.24
C PRO A 235 3.20 1.62 16.33
N GLY A 236 2.04 0.97 16.34
CA GLY A 236 0.77 1.63 16.58
C GLY A 236 0.58 2.09 18.00
N LEU A 237 -0.48 2.87 18.22
CA LEU A 237 -0.80 3.48 19.51
C LEU A 237 -1.08 2.43 20.60
N THR A 238 -1.37 1.20 20.22
CA THR A 238 -1.57 0.07 21.13
C THR A 238 -0.32 -0.81 21.31
N GLY A 239 0.81 -0.45 20.69
CA GLY A 239 2.08 -1.21 20.76
C GLY A 239 2.26 -2.27 19.66
N ALA A 240 1.20 -2.62 18.91
CA ALA A 240 1.26 -3.53 17.75
C ALA A 240 1.34 -2.78 16.41
N LYS A 241 1.63 -3.47 15.29
CA LYS A 241 1.67 -2.85 13.93
C LYS A 241 0.37 -2.09 13.65
N MET A 242 0.45 -0.83 13.18
CA MET A 242 -0.76 -0.09 12.77
C MET A 242 -1.42 -0.78 11.59
N SER A 243 -2.58 -1.37 11.85
CA SER A 243 -3.38 -2.01 10.83
C SER A 243 -4.50 -1.07 10.39
N SER A 244 -4.56 -0.77 9.09
CA SER A 244 -5.69 -0.03 8.52
C SER A 244 -7.03 -0.75 8.72
N SER A 245 -7.03 -2.04 9.05
CA SER A 245 -8.23 -2.85 9.32
C SER A 245 -8.76 -2.74 10.76
N GLU A 246 -8.02 -2.10 11.68
CA GLU A 246 -8.41 -1.95 13.08
C GLU A 246 -8.63 -0.47 13.45
N PRO A 247 -9.86 0.05 13.40
CA PRO A 247 -10.14 1.49 13.58
C PRO A 247 -9.68 2.09 14.91
N LYS A 248 -9.61 1.27 15.97
CA LYS A 248 -9.17 1.71 17.31
C LYS A 248 -7.66 1.77 17.47
N SER A 249 -6.90 1.08 16.61
CA SER A 249 -5.44 1.02 16.69
C SER A 249 -4.74 2.22 16.05
N LYS A 250 -5.49 3.06 15.31
CA LYS A 250 -4.97 4.10 14.42
C LYS A 250 -5.72 5.43 14.56
N ILE A 251 -4.99 6.52 14.32
CA ILE A 251 -5.55 7.85 14.13
C ILE A 251 -5.59 8.13 12.62
N ASP A 252 -6.78 8.47 12.12
CA ASP A 252 -6.99 8.92 10.74
C ASP A 252 -6.69 10.41 10.61
N PHE A 253 -6.32 10.87 9.42
CA PHE A 253 -6.11 12.30 9.12
C PHE A 253 -7.39 13.12 9.26
N LEU A 254 -8.56 12.47 9.10
CA LEU A 254 -9.87 13.10 9.20
C LEU A 254 -10.59 12.83 10.53
N ASP A 255 -9.92 12.20 11.51
CA ASP A 255 -10.50 12.03 12.86
C ASP A 255 -10.76 13.40 13.50
N SER A 256 -11.89 13.52 14.20
CA SER A 256 -12.21 14.71 14.99
C SER A 256 -11.30 14.85 16.22
N ASP A 257 -11.21 16.06 16.77
CA ASP A 257 -10.41 16.33 17.97
C ASP A 257 -10.79 15.44 19.15
N ALA A 258 -12.08 15.13 19.29
CA ALA A 258 -12.59 14.25 20.34
C ALA A 258 -12.13 12.81 20.13
N GLU A 259 -12.11 12.32 18.90
CA GLU A 259 -11.64 10.97 18.56
C GLU A 259 -10.13 10.83 18.77
N VAL A 260 -9.34 11.82 18.34
CA VAL A 260 -7.88 11.86 18.57
C VAL A 260 -7.56 11.77 20.06
N LYS A 261 -8.19 12.64 20.87
CA LYS A 261 -8.01 12.65 22.34
C LYS A 261 -8.43 11.34 22.98
N SER A 262 -9.56 10.76 22.53
CA SER A 262 -10.08 9.49 23.06
C SER A 262 -9.14 8.32 22.74
N LYS A 263 -8.67 8.22 21.49
CA LYS A 263 -7.75 7.16 21.04
C LYS A 263 -6.41 7.23 21.76
N LEU A 264 -5.83 8.42 21.93
CA LEU A 264 -4.59 8.60 22.69
C LEU A 264 -4.77 8.32 24.19
N LYS A 265 -5.91 8.68 24.77
CA LYS A 265 -6.20 8.34 26.17
C LYS A 265 -6.20 6.82 26.37
N ALA A 266 -6.76 6.07 25.43
CA ALA A 266 -6.82 4.61 25.44
C ALA A 266 -5.50 3.91 25.08
N ALA A 267 -4.52 4.63 24.52
CA ALA A 267 -3.21 4.08 24.15
C ALA A 267 -2.48 3.50 25.37
N VAL A 268 -1.73 2.41 25.19
CA VAL A 268 -0.91 1.84 26.25
C VAL A 268 0.34 2.71 26.42
N CYS A 269 0.60 3.16 27.64
CA CYS A 269 1.70 4.08 27.97
C CYS A 269 2.01 3.95 29.46
N ALA A 270 2.79 2.94 29.83
CA ALA A 270 3.12 2.64 31.21
C ALA A 270 4.24 3.57 31.74
N PRO A 271 4.15 4.07 32.99
CA PRO A 271 5.14 4.99 33.53
C PRO A 271 6.56 4.43 33.51
N GLY A 272 7.50 5.16 32.91
CA GLY A 272 8.92 4.74 32.83
C GLY A 272 9.24 3.70 31.77
N GLU A 273 8.24 3.07 31.14
CA GLU A 273 8.45 2.08 30.07
C GLU A 273 8.63 2.77 28.72
N VAL A 274 9.87 2.70 28.20
CA VAL A 274 10.24 3.26 26.90
C VAL A 274 10.08 2.21 25.79
N GLU A 275 10.56 1.00 26.01
CA GLU A 275 10.49 -0.08 25.02
C GLU A 275 9.04 -0.54 24.80
N GLY A 276 8.65 -0.71 23.53
CA GLY A 276 7.27 -1.08 23.18
C GLY A 276 6.23 0.04 23.36
N ASN A 277 6.65 1.24 23.77
CA ASN A 277 5.74 2.37 23.97
C ASN A 277 5.39 3.05 22.64
N GLY A 278 4.22 2.70 22.09
CA GLY A 278 3.73 3.25 20.83
C GLY A 278 3.54 4.78 20.82
N VAL A 279 3.32 5.40 21.98
CA VAL A 279 3.16 6.85 22.10
C VAL A 279 4.51 7.55 21.94
N LEU A 280 5.55 7.06 22.60
CA LEU A 280 6.91 7.57 22.45
C LEU A 280 7.47 7.29 21.06
N ALA A 281 7.22 6.09 20.50
CA ALA A 281 7.65 5.75 19.15
C ALA A 281 6.99 6.66 18.10
N PHE A 282 5.71 6.99 18.28
CA PHE A 282 5.01 7.93 17.42
C PHE A 282 5.59 9.36 17.51
N LEU A 283 5.85 9.84 18.73
CA LEU A 283 6.49 11.14 18.95
C LEU A 283 7.85 11.21 18.23
N ARG A 284 8.70 10.18 18.39
CA ARG A 284 10.01 10.06 17.75
C ARG A 284 9.94 10.08 16.22
N ALA A 285 8.99 9.36 15.66
CA ALA A 285 8.96 9.08 14.23
C ALA A 285 8.15 10.10 13.42
N VAL A 286 7.22 10.83 14.06
CA VAL A 286 6.31 11.76 13.36
C VAL A 286 6.48 13.19 13.83
N LEU A 287 6.21 13.48 15.11
CA LEU A 287 6.15 14.86 15.58
C LEU A 287 7.51 15.53 15.65
N ILE A 288 8.52 14.84 16.19
CA ILE A 288 9.89 15.38 16.29
C ILE A 288 10.48 15.66 14.90
N PRO A 289 10.40 14.76 13.91
CA PRO A 289 10.88 15.03 12.56
C PRO A 289 10.12 16.16 11.84
N ILE A 290 8.81 16.29 12.05
CA ILE A 290 8.04 17.43 11.51
C ILE A 290 8.52 18.75 12.10
N GLN A 291 8.77 18.82 13.41
CA GLN A 291 9.31 20.05 14.01
C GLN A 291 10.72 20.33 13.48
N GLN A 292 11.59 19.31 13.40
CA GLN A 292 12.94 19.48 12.87
C GLN A 292 12.92 20.03 11.43
N LEU A 293 12.03 19.52 10.58
CA LEU A 293 11.85 20.02 9.22
C LEU A 293 11.48 21.52 9.19
N ARG A 294 10.60 21.95 10.10
CA ARG A 294 10.18 23.35 10.21
C ARG A 294 11.30 24.25 10.74
N GLU A 295 12.08 23.76 11.70
CA GLU A 295 13.29 24.46 12.19
C GLU A 295 14.35 24.58 11.09
N ASP A 296 14.60 23.51 10.33
CA ASP A 296 15.53 23.49 9.21
C ASP A 296 15.09 24.52 8.13
N ALA A 297 13.79 24.56 7.80
CA ALA A 297 13.22 25.54 6.88
C ALA A 297 13.30 26.98 7.40
N ALA A 298 13.08 27.20 8.70
CA ALA A 298 13.24 28.51 9.33
C ALA A 298 14.70 28.98 9.30
N ARG A 299 15.64 28.07 9.59
CA ARG A 299 17.09 28.34 9.54
C ARG A 299 17.57 28.66 8.14
N ALA A 300 17.06 27.95 7.12
CA ALA A 300 17.32 28.26 5.73
C ALA A 300 16.85 29.67 5.32
N GLN A 301 15.84 30.22 6.01
CA GLN A 301 15.36 31.60 5.85
C GLN A 301 16.09 32.61 6.78
N GLY A 302 17.15 32.20 7.48
CA GLY A 302 17.90 33.04 8.41
C GLY A 302 17.19 33.32 9.74
N LYS A 303 16.12 32.58 10.07
CA LYS A 303 15.44 32.70 11.37
C LYS A 303 16.08 31.77 12.40
N GLU A 304 16.15 32.22 13.65
CA GLU A 304 16.75 31.46 14.75
C GLU A 304 15.88 30.25 15.16
N ARG A 305 14.56 30.37 15.04
CA ARG A 305 13.60 29.29 15.31
C ARG A 305 12.33 29.42 14.48
N TYR A 306 11.58 28.33 14.36
CA TYR A 306 10.21 28.36 13.86
C TYR A 306 9.24 28.90 14.93
N THR A 307 8.37 29.83 14.55
CA THR A 307 7.39 30.49 15.45
C THR A 307 5.96 30.46 14.91
N GLY A 308 5.65 29.54 14.00
CA GLY A 308 4.28 29.36 13.48
C GLY A 308 3.29 28.91 14.56
N GLU A 309 2.00 29.16 14.37
CA GLU A 309 0.93 28.74 15.30
C GLU A 309 0.85 27.21 15.46
N ASP A 310 1.28 26.49 14.43
CA ASP A 310 1.41 25.05 14.32
C ASP A 310 2.71 24.49 14.93
N SER A 311 3.58 25.35 15.48
CA SER A 311 4.75 24.95 16.26
C SER A 311 4.36 24.07 17.46
N PHE A 312 5.12 22.98 17.69
CA PHE A 312 4.94 22.10 18.84
C PHE A 312 5.63 22.62 20.12
N PRO A 313 6.81 23.27 20.04
CA PRO A 313 7.34 24.06 21.14
C PRO A 313 6.40 25.20 21.53
N ASP A 314 6.34 25.47 22.83
CA ASP A 314 5.65 26.65 23.35
C ASP A 314 6.36 27.93 22.84
N PRO A 315 5.62 28.99 22.48
CA PRO A 315 6.24 30.26 22.08
C PRO A 315 7.18 30.84 23.13
N GLN A 316 6.93 30.59 24.42
CA GLN A 316 7.77 31.05 25.52
C GLN A 316 8.90 30.07 25.88
N ALA A 317 8.98 28.92 25.21
CA ALA A 317 10.02 27.93 25.47
C ALA A 317 11.41 28.45 25.09
N PRO A 318 12.49 28.01 25.77
CA PRO A 318 13.86 28.35 25.43
C PRO A 318 14.22 28.03 23.97
N ALA A 319 15.15 28.81 23.39
CA ALA A 319 15.69 28.53 22.06
C ALA A 319 16.30 27.12 22.00
N GLY A 320 16.06 26.41 20.89
CA GLY A 320 16.48 25.01 20.73
C GLY A 320 15.52 23.96 21.30
N THR A 321 14.37 24.37 21.86
CA THR A 321 13.31 23.43 22.26
C THR A 321 12.64 22.82 21.03
N ILE A 322 12.52 21.48 21.00
CA ILE A 322 11.85 20.74 19.91
C ILE A 322 10.45 20.26 20.29
N PHE A 323 10.16 20.10 21.58
CA PHE A 323 8.82 19.70 22.04
C PHE A 323 8.55 20.21 23.45
N SER A 324 7.31 20.67 23.70
CA SER A 324 6.85 21.13 25.02
C SER A 324 5.74 20.25 25.56
N ILE A 325 5.79 19.94 26.85
CA ILE A 325 4.71 19.27 27.59
C ILE A 325 4.05 20.30 28.51
N LYS A 326 2.77 20.61 28.23
CA LYS A 326 1.98 21.50 29.07
C LYS A 326 1.44 20.76 30.28
N ARG A 327 1.69 21.29 31.47
CA ARG A 327 1.31 20.64 32.72
C ARG A 327 0.89 21.68 33.77
N PRO A 328 -0.18 21.43 34.54
CA PRO A 328 -0.61 22.33 35.60
C PRO A 328 0.53 22.66 36.58
N GLU A 329 0.60 23.92 37.04
CA GLU A 329 1.63 24.39 37.99
C GLU A 329 1.76 23.50 39.23
N LYS A 330 0.64 22.97 39.73
CA LYS A 330 0.60 22.04 40.88
C LYS A 330 1.43 20.77 40.71
N PHE A 331 1.83 20.43 39.49
CA PHE A 331 2.69 19.29 39.19
C PHE A 331 4.11 19.68 38.77
N GLY A 332 4.46 20.97 38.80
CA GLY A 332 5.80 21.47 38.46
C GLY A 332 5.86 22.27 37.15
N GLY A 333 4.72 22.69 36.60
CA GLY A 333 4.65 23.55 35.42
C GLY A 333 5.06 22.87 34.11
N ASP A 334 5.09 23.67 33.05
CA ASP A 334 5.43 23.25 31.68
C ASP A 334 6.90 22.79 31.58
N ILE A 335 7.14 21.78 30.75
CA ILE A 335 8.47 21.20 30.54
C ILE A 335 8.85 21.33 29.06
N HIS A 336 10.10 21.69 28.79
CA HIS A 336 10.63 21.93 27.45
C HIS A 336 11.81 21.01 27.18
N PHE A 337 11.77 20.28 26.06
CA PHE A 337 12.81 19.32 25.69
C PHE A 337 13.56 19.78 24.44
N PRO A 338 14.91 19.80 24.46
CA PRO A 338 15.72 20.17 23.30
C PRO A 338 15.89 19.02 22.29
N SER A 339 15.69 17.78 22.71
CA SER A 339 15.79 16.61 21.85
C SER A 339 14.84 15.49 22.29
N TYR A 340 14.65 14.50 21.43
CA TYR A 340 13.88 13.31 21.77
C TYR A 340 14.55 12.50 22.88
N GLU A 341 15.87 12.38 22.86
CA GLU A 341 16.67 11.63 23.84
C GLU A 341 16.52 12.22 25.25
N ALA A 342 16.48 13.55 25.35
CA ALA A 342 16.23 14.22 26.63
C ALA A 342 14.82 13.91 27.17
N LEU A 343 13.81 13.88 26.29
CA LEU A 343 12.44 13.56 26.65
C LEU A 343 12.29 12.08 27.06
N GLU A 344 12.91 11.16 26.31
CA GLU A 344 12.91 9.73 26.59
C GLU A 344 13.59 9.45 27.95
N ALA A 345 14.74 10.07 28.21
CA ALA A 345 15.44 9.93 29.48
C ALA A 345 14.62 10.47 30.67
N ALA A 346 13.95 11.61 30.49
CA ALA A 346 13.06 12.18 31.51
C ALA A 346 11.82 11.30 31.75
N TYR A 347 11.28 10.68 30.70
CA TYR A 347 10.17 9.73 30.82
C TYR A 347 10.58 8.46 31.57
N ALA A 348 11.75 7.90 31.25
CA ALA A 348 12.31 6.72 31.93
C ALA A 348 12.52 6.97 33.43
N LYS A 349 12.91 8.19 33.80
CA LYS A 349 13.04 8.65 35.19
C LYS A 349 11.72 9.02 35.86
N GLN A 350 10.60 8.95 35.12
CA GLN A 350 9.26 9.31 35.59
C GLN A 350 9.14 10.78 36.07
N GLU A 351 9.87 11.71 35.43
CA GLU A 351 9.85 13.14 35.77
C GLU A 351 8.50 13.82 35.42
N PHE A 352 7.70 13.17 34.55
CA PHE A 352 6.34 13.57 34.21
C PHE A 352 5.43 12.36 34.01
N HIS A 353 4.11 12.57 34.16
CA HIS A 353 3.15 11.48 34.13
C HIS A 353 2.80 11.09 32.67
N PRO A 354 2.51 9.80 32.38
CA PRO A 354 2.11 9.38 31.03
C PRO A 354 0.90 10.13 30.46
N GLN A 355 0.01 10.60 31.32
CA GLN A 355 -1.15 11.41 30.90
C GLN A 355 -0.72 12.79 30.38
N ASP A 356 0.31 13.40 30.95
CA ASP A 356 0.84 14.69 30.48
C ASP A 356 1.39 14.55 29.06
N LEU A 357 2.14 13.46 28.82
CA LEU A 357 2.64 13.10 27.49
C LEU A 357 1.51 12.90 26.47
N LYS A 358 0.50 12.09 26.84
CA LYS A 358 -0.67 11.84 25.98
C LYS A 358 -1.42 13.12 25.64
N ASN A 359 -1.59 14.02 26.61
CA ASN A 359 -2.27 15.29 26.39
C ASN A 359 -1.47 16.20 25.45
N ALA A 360 -0.17 16.36 25.68
CA ALA A 360 0.71 17.17 24.84
C ALA A 360 0.73 16.65 23.39
N ILE A 361 0.83 15.33 23.20
CA ILE A 361 0.76 14.72 21.86
C ILE A 361 -0.61 14.92 21.24
N ALA A 362 -1.70 14.79 22.00
CA ALA A 362 -3.05 15.02 21.47
C ALA A 362 -3.24 16.46 20.98
N GLU A 363 -2.72 17.44 21.71
CA GLU A 363 -2.75 18.85 21.30
C GLU A 363 -1.92 19.09 20.04
N ALA A 364 -0.70 18.55 19.97
CA ALA A 364 0.14 18.63 18.78
C ALA A 364 -0.54 18.00 17.55
N LEU A 365 -1.21 16.85 17.74
CA LEU A 365 -1.98 16.20 16.68
C LEU A 365 -3.19 17.00 16.23
N VAL A 366 -3.95 17.58 17.16
CA VAL A 366 -5.09 18.43 16.82
C VAL A 366 -4.63 19.63 15.99
N LYS A 367 -3.50 20.26 16.34
CA LYS A 367 -2.91 21.34 15.54
C LYS A 367 -2.52 20.87 14.14
N LEU A 368 -1.88 19.71 14.03
CA LEU A 368 -1.44 19.15 12.74
C LEU A 368 -2.63 18.77 11.84
N LEU A 369 -3.69 18.19 12.41
CA LEU A 369 -4.86 17.72 11.64
C LEU A 369 -5.88 18.81 11.32
N GLY A 370 -5.88 19.91 12.07
CA GLY A 370 -6.81 21.04 11.88
C GLY A 370 -6.86 21.57 10.44
N PRO A 371 -5.73 21.99 9.85
CA PRO A 371 -5.68 22.48 8.47
C PRO A 371 -6.14 21.44 7.44
N ILE A 372 -5.79 20.16 7.65
CA ILE A 372 -6.17 19.06 6.73
C ILE A 372 -7.69 18.87 6.74
N ARG A 373 -8.32 18.88 7.91
CA ARG A 373 -9.78 18.79 8.03
C ARG A 373 -10.47 20.01 7.42
N ALA A 374 -9.96 21.21 7.67
CA ALA A 374 -10.50 22.42 7.07
C ALA A 374 -10.45 22.37 5.54
N ALA A 375 -9.34 21.88 4.96
CA ALA A 375 -9.23 21.66 3.52
C ALA A 375 -10.22 20.61 2.98
N PHE A 376 -10.46 19.54 3.74
CA PHE A 376 -11.47 18.53 3.40
C PHE A 376 -12.91 19.06 3.47
N GLU A 377 -13.23 19.86 4.50
CA GLU A 377 -14.55 20.48 4.67
C GLU A 377 -14.86 21.49 3.56
N ALA A 378 -13.83 22.13 3.01
CA ALA A 378 -13.94 23.12 1.94
C ALA A 378 -14.02 22.54 0.51
N ASP A 379 -13.74 21.24 0.32
CA ASP A 379 -13.69 20.58 -1.00
C ASP A 379 -14.81 19.52 -1.15
N PRO A 380 -15.94 19.85 -1.80
CA PRO A 380 -17.05 18.91 -2.03
C PRO A 380 -16.66 17.70 -2.90
N GLU A 381 -15.71 17.86 -3.83
CA GLU A 381 -15.23 16.76 -4.66
C GLU A 381 -14.48 15.74 -3.79
N TRP A 382 -13.68 16.23 -2.84
CA TRP A 382 -12.96 15.39 -1.91
C TRP A 382 -13.90 14.63 -0.96
N GLN A 383 -14.96 15.29 -0.47
CA GLN A 383 -15.99 14.64 0.35
C GLN A 383 -16.73 13.53 -0.40
N GLU A 384 -17.10 13.79 -1.67
CA GLU A 384 -17.76 12.78 -2.49
C GLU A 384 -16.83 11.59 -2.80
N ALA A 385 -15.55 11.88 -3.08
CA ALA A 385 -14.54 10.84 -3.27
C ALA A 385 -14.32 9.98 -2.02
N GLU A 386 -14.37 10.58 -0.82
CA GLU A 386 -14.34 9.85 0.46
C GLU A 386 -15.56 8.93 0.58
N ARG A 387 -16.75 9.47 0.33
CA ARG A 387 -18.02 8.76 0.50
C ARG A 387 -18.13 7.55 -0.43
N LEU A 388 -17.74 7.73 -1.69
CA LEU A 388 -17.77 6.67 -2.71
C LEU A 388 -16.58 5.70 -2.59
N GLY A 389 -15.42 6.20 -2.17
CA GLY A 389 -14.21 5.38 -1.96
C GLY A 389 -14.29 4.50 -0.72
N TYR A 390 -15.04 4.91 0.31
CA TYR A 390 -15.15 4.22 1.58
C TYR A 390 -16.62 4.12 2.03
N PRO A 391 -17.45 3.33 1.33
CA PRO A 391 -18.88 3.23 1.62
C PRO A 391 -19.15 2.72 3.05
N ASP A 392 -18.33 1.80 3.57
CA ASP A 392 -18.54 1.21 4.91
C ASP A 392 -18.30 2.19 6.08
N SER A 393 -17.49 3.25 5.90
CA SER A 393 -17.30 4.29 6.93
C SER A 393 -18.45 5.30 6.97
N SER A 394 -19.10 5.54 5.82
CA SER A 394 -20.26 6.44 5.70
C SER A 394 -21.53 5.89 6.36
N VAL A 395 -21.63 4.56 6.52
CA VAL A 395 -22.77 3.92 7.21
C VAL A 395 -22.82 4.35 8.69
N SER A 396 -21.68 4.70 9.30
CA SER A 396 -21.65 5.20 10.67
C SER A 396 -22.29 6.58 10.80
N ALA A 397 -22.07 7.49 9.83
CA ALA A 397 -22.65 8.83 9.83
C ALA A 397 -24.19 8.78 9.62
N ALA A 398 -24.66 7.96 8.67
CA ALA A 398 -26.09 7.74 8.45
C ALA A 398 -26.77 7.05 9.65
N ALA A 399 -26.07 6.12 10.31
CA ALA A 399 -26.56 5.49 11.54
C ALA A 399 -26.62 6.47 12.72
N ILE A 400 -25.67 7.41 12.82
CA ILE A 400 -25.66 8.48 13.84
C ILE A 400 -26.81 9.47 13.60
N GLU A 401 -27.07 9.84 12.34
CA GLU A 401 -28.19 10.73 11.99
C GLU A 401 -29.55 10.04 12.20
N ALA A 402 -29.65 8.75 11.86
CA ALA A 402 -30.82 7.92 12.13
C ALA A 402 -31.04 7.68 13.63
N ALA A 403 -29.97 7.54 14.42
CA ALA A 403 -30.06 7.40 15.89
C ALA A 403 -30.55 8.69 16.55
N LYS A 404 -30.10 9.86 16.07
CA LYS A 404 -30.61 11.17 16.54
C LYS A 404 -32.09 11.37 16.20
N LYS A 405 -32.53 10.98 15.00
CA LYS A 405 -33.95 11.03 14.59
C LYS A 405 -34.84 10.03 15.34
N ASN A 406 -34.30 8.87 15.72
CA ASN A 406 -35.04 7.83 16.44
C ASN A 406 -35.11 8.05 17.96
N ALA A 407 -34.16 8.76 18.56
CA ALA A 407 -34.17 9.09 19.99
C ALA A 407 -35.27 10.11 20.37
N ALA A 408 -35.72 10.94 19.41
CA ALA A 408 -36.77 11.94 19.64
C ALA A 408 -38.21 11.38 19.60
N LYS A 409 -38.42 10.07 19.35
CA LYS A 409 -39.74 9.52 18.99
C LYS A 409 -40.24 8.29 19.76
N LYS A 410 -39.65 7.88 20.89
CA LYS A 410 -40.17 6.69 21.60
C LYS A 410 -40.37 6.89 23.10
N GLU A 411 -41.65 6.86 23.48
CA GLU A 411 -42.17 6.56 24.82
C GLU A 411 -41.81 5.14 25.30
N PRO A 412 -41.82 4.88 26.63
CA PRO A 412 -41.12 3.76 27.23
C PRO A 412 -41.90 2.44 27.09
N LYS A 413 -41.23 1.38 26.63
CA LYS A 413 -41.76 0.01 26.65
C LYS A 413 -41.02 -0.89 27.64
N LYS A 414 -41.85 -1.73 28.29
CA LYS A 414 -41.61 -2.67 29.40
C LYS A 414 -40.39 -3.57 29.22
N LYS A 415 -39.67 -3.77 30.34
CA LYS A 415 -38.60 -4.75 30.55
C LYS A 415 -39.11 -6.18 30.32
N VAL A 416 -38.40 -6.94 29.47
CA VAL A 416 -38.43 -8.41 29.44
C VAL A 416 -37.08 -8.87 29.97
N GLU A 417 -37.11 -9.75 30.97
CA GLU A 417 -35.94 -10.33 31.62
C GLU A 417 -35.11 -11.14 30.62
N LYS A 418 -33.80 -10.86 30.56
CA LYS A 418 -32.82 -11.68 29.85
C LYS A 418 -32.09 -12.57 30.87
N SER A 419 -32.22 -13.88 30.69
CA SER A 419 -31.40 -14.90 31.33
C SER A 419 -29.94 -14.77 30.88
N ASN A 420 -29.02 -14.69 31.87
CA ASN A 420 -27.57 -14.61 31.70
C ASN A 420 -26.93 -16.01 31.76
N LYS A 421 -27.17 -16.87 30.77
CA LYS A 421 -26.34 -18.08 30.57
C LYS A 421 -25.80 -18.16 29.14
N PRO A 422 -24.50 -18.48 28.96
CA PRO A 422 -23.95 -18.76 27.64
C PRO A 422 -24.65 -19.98 27.01
N PRO A 423 -24.86 -19.98 25.68
CA PRO A 423 -25.52 -21.09 24.99
C PRO A 423 -24.70 -22.38 25.13
N THR A 424 -25.38 -23.49 25.38
CA THR A 424 -24.78 -24.82 25.58
C THR A 424 -24.11 -25.33 24.30
N GLU A 425 -23.24 -26.31 24.43
CA GLU A 425 -22.48 -26.87 23.31
C GLU A 425 -23.39 -27.51 22.24
N GLU A 426 -24.53 -28.07 22.65
CA GLU A 426 -25.57 -28.57 21.75
C GLU A 426 -26.25 -27.44 20.93
N GLU A 427 -26.53 -26.28 21.54
CA GLU A 427 -27.09 -25.12 20.84
C GLU A 427 -26.09 -24.53 19.83
N ARG A 428 -24.80 -24.56 20.16
CA ARG A 428 -23.72 -24.14 19.25
C ARG A 428 -23.54 -25.13 18.10
N ALA A 429 -23.67 -26.43 18.35
CA ALA A 429 -23.62 -27.47 17.33
C ALA A 429 -24.80 -27.34 16.35
N LEU A 430 -26.02 -27.10 16.87
CA LEU A 430 -27.21 -26.82 16.06
C LEU A 430 -27.04 -25.57 15.19
N LEU A 431 -26.42 -24.51 15.72
CA LEU A 431 -26.16 -23.28 14.95
C LEU A 431 -25.11 -23.49 13.84
N ARG A 432 -24.10 -24.33 14.08
CA ARG A 432 -23.08 -24.70 13.08
C ARG A 432 -23.69 -25.54 11.96
N ALA A 433 -24.48 -26.56 12.30
CA ALA A 433 -25.18 -27.40 11.32
C ALA A 433 -26.14 -26.58 10.45
N LYS A 434 -26.85 -25.61 11.05
CA LYS A 434 -27.76 -24.72 10.31
C LYS A 434 -27.02 -23.78 9.36
N LYS A 435 -25.85 -23.28 9.76
CA LYS A 435 -24.98 -22.46 8.90
C LYS A 435 -24.32 -23.27 7.77
N GLU A 436 -23.98 -24.53 8.02
CA GLU A 436 -23.47 -25.43 6.98
C GLU A 436 -24.56 -25.77 5.95
N GLN A 437 -25.80 -26.03 6.40
CA GLN A 437 -26.93 -26.23 5.50
C GLN A 437 -27.25 -24.98 4.66
N GLU A 438 -27.19 -23.78 5.24
CA GLU A 438 -27.33 -22.53 4.49
C GLU A 438 -26.18 -22.31 3.49
N LYS A 439 -24.95 -22.68 3.85
CA LYS A 439 -23.78 -22.56 2.97
C LYS A 439 -23.87 -23.56 1.81
N ALA A 440 -24.31 -24.78 2.07
CA ALA A 440 -24.55 -25.80 1.06
C ALA A 440 -25.69 -25.40 0.10
N ALA A 441 -26.78 -24.85 0.63
CA ALA A 441 -27.89 -24.35 -0.18
C ALA A 441 -27.47 -23.17 -1.07
N LYS A 442 -26.66 -22.24 -0.56
CA LYS A 442 -26.10 -21.13 -1.36
C LYS A 442 -25.09 -21.58 -2.42
N ALA A 443 -24.29 -22.61 -2.13
CA ALA A 443 -23.37 -23.21 -3.10
C ALA A 443 -24.14 -23.94 -4.22
N ALA A 444 -25.20 -24.68 -3.87
CA ALA A 444 -26.07 -25.35 -4.83
C ALA A 444 -26.84 -24.34 -5.72
N ALA A 445 -27.33 -23.23 -5.15
CA ALA A 445 -27.98 -22.16 -5.91
C ALA A 445 -27.01 -21.45 -6.86
N LYS A 446 -25.74 -21.28 -6.48
CA LYS A 446 -24.69 -20.70 -7.33
C LYS A 446 -24.29 -21.64 -8.47
N ALA A 447 -24.28 -22.95 -8.23
CA ALA A 447 -24.05 -23.95 -9.27
C ALA A 447 -25.22 -24.06 -10.26
N ALA A 448 -26.46 -23.85 -9.80
CA ALA A 448 -27.66 -23.82 -10.65
C ALA A 448 -27.77 -22.53 -11.50
N ALA A 449 -27.18 -21.42 -11.05
CA ALA A 449 -27.19 -20.14 -11.76
C ALA A 449 -26.11 -20.02 -12.87
N ALA A 450 -25.10 -20.89 -12.87
CA ALA A 450 -24.17 -21.04 -13.98
C ALA A 450 -24.73 -22.09 -14.94
N GLY A 451 -25.54 -21.66 -15.91
CA GLY A 451 -26.04 -22.55 -16.95
C GLY A 451 -24.88 -23.26 -17.68
N PRO A 452 -25.05 -24.51 -18.15
CA PRO A 452 -23.99 -25.21 -18.84
C PRO A 452 -23.76 -24.51 -20.19
N SER A 453 -22.61 -23.87 -20.37
CA SER A 453 -22.03 -23.81 -21.72
C SER A 453 -21.62 -25.24 -22.03
N ALA A 454 -22.54 -26.01 -22.62
CA ALA A 454 -22.22 -27.34 -23.08
C ALA A 454 -21.15 -27.19 -24.17
N ALA A 455 -19.92 -27.60 -23.86
CA ALA A 455 -18.89 -27.73 -24.87
C ALA A 455 -19.46 -28.55 -26.04
N VAL A 456 -19.29 -28.05 -27.26
CA VAL A 456 -19.71 -28.77 -28.47
C VAL A 456 -18.79 -29.98 -28.62
N LEU A 457 -19.23 -31.14 -28.12
CA LEU A 457 -18.46 -32.39 -28.16
C LEU A 457 -18.54 -33.10 -29.51
N ASN A 458 -19.52 -32.73 -30.34
CA ASN A 458 -19.77 -33.35 -31.63
C ASN A 458 -20.33 -32.31 -32.60
N THR A 459 -19.89 -32.35 -33.86
CA THR A 459 -20.49 -31.53 -34.91
C THR A 459 -21.54 -32.34 -35.66
N ASN A 460 -22.68 -31.72 -35.96
CA ASN A 460 -23.74 -32.30 -36.78
C ASN A 460 -24.26 -31.25 -37.76
N LEU A 461 -23.74 -31.30 -38.98
CA LEU A 461 -24.11 -30.41 -40.08
C LEU A 461 -24.89 -31.21 -41.13
N PRO A 462 -26.22 -31.35 -41.00
CA PRO A 462 -27.02 -32.28 -41.80
C PRO A 462 -27.07 -31.94 -43.30
N LYS A 463 -26.68 -30.72 -43.67
CA LYS A 463 -26.59 -30.27 -45.08
C LYS A 463 -25.26 -30.61 -45.74
N LEU A 464 -24.28 -31.11 -44.98
CA LEU A 464 -22.95 -31.42 -45.45
C LEU A 464 -22.66 -32.91 -45.22
N LYS A 465 -21.95 -33.54 -46.17
CA LYS A 465 -21.57 -34.94 -46.05
C LYS A 465 -20.33 -35.05 -45.18
N LEU A 466 -20.43 -35.68 -44.01
CA LEU A 466 -19.28 -36.00 -43.16
C LEU A 466 -18.40 -37.04 -43.87
N LEU A 467 -17.13 -36.70 -44.08
CA LEU A 467 -16.14 -37.57 -44.73
C LEU A 467 -15.32 -38.37 -43.72
N SER A 468 -14.91 -37.73 -42.62
CA SER A 468 -14.10 -38.37 -41.59
C SER A 468 -14.35 -37.73 -40.24
N LYS A 469 -14.41 -38.57 -39.20
CA LYS A 469 -14.63 -38.16 -37.81
C LYS A 469 -13.43 -38.55 -36.96
N GLY A 470 -12.77 -37.57 -36.36
CA GLY A 470 -11.59 -37.75 -35.53
C GLY A 470 -11.84 -37.40 -34.06
N LYS A 471 -10.84 -37.64 -33.20
CA LYS A 471 -10.92 -37.33 -31.76
C LYS A 471 -11.04 -35.83 -31.47
N VAL A 472 -10.52 -34.99 -32.35
CA VAL A 472 -10.41 -33.52 -32.18
C VAL A 472 -10.85 -32.72 -33.41
N ARG A 473 -11.32 -33.39 -34.47
CA ARG A 473 -11.67 -32.77 -35.75
C ARG A 473 -12.69 -33.58 -36.55
N ASP A 474 -13.58 -32.87 -37.24
CA ASP A 474 -14.55 -33.42 -38.18
C ASP A 474 -14.36 -32.76 -39.57
N ILE A 475 -14.40 -33.57 -40.63
CA ILE A 475 -14.19 -33.11 -42.02
C ILE A 475 -15.46 -33.33 -42.82
N TYR A 476 -15.94 -32.28 -43.48
CA TYR A 476 -17.14 -32.28 -44.30
C TYR A 476 -16.84 -31.94 -45.77
N ALA A 477 -17.52 -32.63 -46.70
CA ALA A 477 -17.54 -32.23 -48.10
C ALA A 477 -18.50 -31.06 -48.30
N LEU A 478 -18.09 -30.10 -49.14
CA LEU A 478 -18.95 -29.02 -49.59
C LEU A 478 -19.85 -29.52 -50.74
N PRO A 479 -21.11 -29.05 -50.81
CA PRO A 479 -22.11 -29.60 -51.73
C PRO A 479 -22.00 -29.02 -53.15
N ASP A 480 -21.32 -27.89 -53.32
CA ASP A 480 -21.24 -27.17 -54.59
C ASP A 480 -20.10 -27.68 -55.47
N GLU A 481 -20.39 -27.96 -56.74
CA GLU A 481 -19.44 -28.52 -57.71
C GLU A 481 -18.22 -27.60 -57.95
N LYS A 482 -18.42 -26.29 -57.75
CA LYS A 482 -17.38 -25.26 -57.84
C LYS A 482 -16.36 -25.29 -56.69
N ASP A 483 -16.68 -25.95 -55.58
CA ASP A 483 -15.82 -26.10 -54.40
C ASP A 483 -15.43 -27.57 -54.19
N SER A 484 -15.45 -28.37 -55.26
CA SER A 484 -15.09 -29.80 -55.23
C SER A 484 -13.63 -30.07 -54.85
N ASP A 485 -12.77 -29.04 -54.91
CA ASP A 485 -11.39 -29.04 -54.47
C ASP A 485 -11.20 -28.61 -53.00
N LYS A 486 -12.28 -28.25 -52.30
CA LYS A 486 -12.25 -27.73 -50.92
C LYS A 486 -12.98 -28.64 -49.94
N LEU A 487 -12.53 -28.59 -48.68
CA LEU A 487 -13.12 -29.32 -47.57
C LEU A 487 -13.42 -28.36 -46.42
N LEU A 488 -14.54 -28.56 -45.73
CA LEU A 488 -14.83 -27.85 -44.49
C LEU A 488 -14.21 -28.62 -43.32
N PHE A 489 -13.31 -27.94 -42.62
CA PHE A 489 -12.58 -28.46 -41.47
C PHE A 489 -13.11 -27.82 -40.18
N VAL A 490 -13.62 -28.65 -39.26
CA VAL A 490 -14.11 -28.18 -37.97
C VAL A 490 -13.28 -28.84 -36.86
N ALA A 491 -12.48 -28.05 -36.15
CA ALA A 491 -11.61 -28.54 -35.07
C ALA A 491 -11.93 -27.86 -33.74
N THR A 492 -11.75 -28.60 -32.65
CA THR A 492 -11.99 -28.14 -31.28
C THR A 492 -10.75 -27.56 -30.59
N ASP A 493 -9.57 -27.60 -31.22
CA ASP A 493 -8.28 -27.08 -30.72
C ASP A 493 -7.40 -26.48 -31.84
N ARG A 494 -6.21 -25.95 -31.51
CA ARG A 494 -5.24 -25.33 -32.43
C ARG A 494 -4.79 -26.28 -33.55
N ILE A 495 -4.70 -25.75 -34.76
CA ILE A 495 -4.16 -26.44 -35.95
C ILE A 495 -2.63 -26.56 -35.78
N SER A 496 -2.11 -27.79 -35.67
CA SER A 496 -0.66 -28.06 -35.66
C SER A 496 -0.17 -28.44 -37.06
N ALA A 497 0.99 -27.92 -37.46
CA ALA A 497 1.61 -28.25 -38.75
C ALA A 497 1.97 -29.75 -38.91
N PHE A 498 1.91 -30.52 -37.83
CA PHE A 498 2.15 -31.97 -37.82
C PHE A 498 0.88 -32.82 -38.04
N ASP A 499 -0.29 -32.20 -38.20
CA ASP A 499 -1.58 -32.90 -38.39
C ASP A 499 -1.82 -33.39 -39.84
N VAL A 500 -0.83 -33.24 -40.72
CA VAL A 500 -0.85 -33.70 -42.12
C VAL A 500 -0.19 -35.08 -42.23
N ILE A 501 -0.90 -36.10 -41.78
CA ILE A 501 -0.78 -37.43 -42.38
C ILE A 501 -2.19 -37.85 -42.76
N MET A 502 -2.58 -37.53 -43.99
CA MET A 502 -3.68 -38.24 -44.63
C MET A 502 -3.14 -39.59 -45.06
N GLU A 503 -3.67 -40.68 -44.51
CA GLU A 503 -3.52 -41.99 -45.15
C GLU A 503 -4.22 -41.89 -46.51
N ASN A 504 -3.42 -41.75 -47.57
CA ASN A 504 -3.90 -41.76 -48.94
C ASN A 504 -4.52 -43.13 -49.27
N VAL A 505 -5.83 -43.27 -49.03
CA VAL A 505 -6.62 -44.37 -49.56
C VAL A 505 -6.91 -44.07 -51.03
N GLY A 506 -5.90 -44.26 -51.87
CA GLY A 506 -6.00 -44.07 -53.32
C GLY A 506 -4.75 -44.58 -54.00
N ARG A 507 -4.84 -45.76 -54.62
CA ARG A 507 -3.78 -46.32 -55.47
C ARG A 507 -3.40 -45.28 -56.52
N CYS A 508 -2.23 -44.69 -56.38
CA CYS A 508 -1.52 -44.08 -57.50
C CYS A 508 -1.02 -45.24 -58.35
N SER A 509 -1.77 -45.60 -59.40
CA SER A 509 -1.27 -46.50 -60.44
C SER A 509 -0.13 -45.80 -61.15
N ARG A 510 1.08 -46.34 -61.00
CA ARG A 510 2.17 -46.12 -61.95
C ARG A 510 1.79 -46.77 -63.28
N SER A 511 1.60 -45.95 -64.29
CA SER A 511 1.89 -46.24 -65.71
C SER A 511 2.07 -44.92 -66.43
#